data_AF-A6WAC5-F1
#
_entry.id   AF-A6WAC5-F1
#
_cell.length_a   1.000
_cell.length_b   1.000
_cell.length_c   1.000
_cell.angle_alpha   90.00
_cell.angle_beta   90.00
_cell.angle_gamma   90.00
#
_symmetry.space_group_name_H-M   'P 1'
#
loop_
_entity.id
_entity.type
_entity.pdbx_description
1 polymer ?
#
loop_
_entity_poly.entity_id
_entity_poly.type
_entity_poly.pdbx_seq_one_letter_code
_entity_poly.pdbx_strand_id
1 'polypeptide(L)'
;MHSEDSFRSQPLNGLPLPASTAAAVESLLSPRGRPTRGPGERGRLGHFEPIPEEAAAEWLGFAPPTLPSLSGSGFRRHFARQGGRDLVARADLTRGESAAVYVFYLPAGSAWREETRFAETRREGLTFLWLRAGYGVPWPEEEGGPVGVEETATIGRDPASGDFLTLTVSSTRVGVQYQRGVTRLAWSYRSQDADFNVTVMSGRSPRASVEMLVSDRGALYLG
;
A
#
# COMPACT_ATOMS: atom_id res chain seq x y z
N MET A 1 0.16 -17.20 -20.00
CA MET A 1 -0.19 -18.34 -19.14
C MET A 1 0.13 -17.92 -17.71
N HIS A 2 -0.89 -17.46 -16.99
CA HIS A 2 -0.78 -17.13 -15.57
C HIS A 2 -0.78 -18.46 -14.80
N SER A 3 0.23 -18.68 -13.95
CA SER A 3 0.24 -19.82 -13.04
C SER A 3 -0.19 -19.26 -11.70
N GLU A 4 -1.30 -19.78 -11.16
CA GLU A 4 -1.83 -19.39 -9.87
C GLU A 4 -1.79 -20.60 -8.93
N ASP A 5 -1.11 -20.42 -7.80
CA ASP A 5 -1.09 -21.39 -6.71
C ASP A 5 -2.00 -20.83 -5.60
N SER A 6 -3.18 -21.42 -5.41
CA SER A 6 -4.10 -21.06 -4.31
C SER A 6 -3.87 -21.94 -3.09
N PHE A 7 -3.98 -21.37 -1.89
CA PHE A 7 -3.96 -22.15 -0.65
C PHE A 7 -5.01 -21.64 0.34
N ARG A 8 -5.54 -22.57 1.15
CA ARG A 8 -6.50 -22.23 2.20
C ARG A 8 -5.78 -21.49 3.33
N SER A 9 -6.19 -20.26 3.58
CA SER A 9 -5.82 -19.47 4.75
C SER A 9 -7.10 -19.08 5.51
N GLN A 10 -6.98 -18.66 6.77
CA GLN A 10 -8.06 -17.89 7.41
C GLN A 10 -7.81 -16.39 7.18
N PRO A 11 -8.86 -15.54 7.27
CA PRO A 11 -8.66 -14.11 7.30
C PRO A 11 -7.75 -13.71 8.45
N LEU A 12 -6.82 -12.79 8.18
CA LEU A 12 -5.86 -12.31 9.16
C LEU A 12 -6.53 -11.28 10.06
N ASN A 13 -6.81 -11.68 11.31
CA ASN A 13 -7.46 -10.84 12.31
C ASN A 13 -6.53 -10.40 13.44
N GLY A 14 -5.29 -10.87 13.44
CA GLY A 14 -4.32 -10.59 14.49
C GLY A 14 -2.96 -11.21 14.21
N LEU A 15 -2.04 -10.94 15.12
CA LEU A 15 -0.69 -11.50 15.12
C LEU A 15 -0.58 -12.61 16.18
N PRO A 16 0.33 -13.59 16.01
CA PRO A 16 1.24 -13.76 14.87
C PRO A 16 0.53 -14.24 13.60
N LEU A 17 1.18 -14.08 12.44
CA LEU A 17 0.67 -14.65 11.19
C LEU A 17 0.64 -16.19 11.26
N PRO A 18 -0.39 -16.85 10.69
CA PRO A 18 -0.36 -18.31 10.50
C PRO A 18 0.88 -18.74 9.73
N ALA A 19 1.48 -19.89 10.10
CA ALA A 19 2.75 -20.35 9.53
C ALA A 19 2.71 -20.49 8.00
N SER A 20 1.60 -20.98 7.44
CA SER A 20 1.40 -21.09 5.99
C SER A 20 1.38 -19.72 5.31
N THR A 21 0.68 -18.74 5.89
CA THR A 21 0.64 -17.37 5.39
C THR A 21 2.01 -16.70 5.48
N ALA A 22 2.71 -16.85 6.61
CA ALA A 22 4.05 -16.31 6.78
C ALA A 22 5.02 -16.87 5.71
N ALA A 23 5.01 -18.19 5.48
CA ALA A 23 5.82 -18.83 4.45
C ALA A 23 5.45 -18.34 3.03
N ALA A 24 4.16 -18.20 2.74
CA ALA A 24 3.69 -17.70 1.45
C ALA A 24 4.14 -16.25 1.19
N VAL A 25 3.99 -15.37 2.18
CA VAL A 25 4.45 -13.98 2.11
C VAL A 25 5.97 -13.89 1.96
N GLU A 26 6.73 -14.71 2.69
CA GLU A 26 8.19 -14.78 2.59
C GLU A 26 8.67 -15.30 1.23
N SER A 27 7.89 -16.15 0.57
CA SER A 27 8.24 -16.68 -0.76
C SER A 27 8.39 -15.57 -1.82
N LEU A 28 7.78 -14.39 -1.61
CA LEU A 28 7.94 -13.22 -2.47
C LEU A 28 9.36 -12.62 -2.43
N LEU A 29 10.19 -12.93 -1.42
CA LEU A 29 11.56 -12.41 -1.32
C LEU A 29 12.50 -12.93 -2.41
N SER A 30 12.18 -14.10 -2.97
CA SER A 30 12.95 -14.76 -4.02
C SER A 30 12.10 -14.78 -5.29
N PRO A 31 12.12 -13.70 -6.10
CA PRO A 31 11.29 -13.62 -7.30
C PRO A 31 11.62 -14.79 -8.20
N ARG A 32 10.60 -15.54 -8.59
CA ARG A 32 10.73 -16.70 -9.48
C ARG A 32 10.92 -16.26 -10.96
N GLY A 33 11.20 -14.99 -11.20
CA GLY A 33 11.45 -14.36 -12.50
C GLY A 33 11.93 -12.91 -12.36
N ARG A 34 12.47 -12.31 -13.44
CA ARG A 34 12.93 -10.91 -13.43
C ARG A 34 11.78 -9.99 -13.89
N PRO A 35 11.17 -9.18 -13.02
CA PRO A 35 10.12 -8.27 -13.44
C PRO A 35 10.65 -7.22 -14.42
N THR A 36 9.93 -7.02 -15.52
CA THR A 36 10.28 -6.06 -16.59
C THR A 36 9.95 -4.63 -16.19
N ARG A 37 8.92 -4.45 -15.35
CA ARG A 37 8.54 -3.19 -14.72
C ARG A 37 8.40 -3.39 -13.22
N GLY A 38 8.62 -2.32 -12.49
CA GLY A 38 8.42 -2.28 -11.05
C GLY A 38 8.33 -0.84 -10.58
N PRO A 39 7.90 -0.59 -9.34
CA PRO A 39 7.69 0.76 -8.85
C PRO A 39 8.97 1.58 -9.05
N GLY A 40 8.89 2.50 -10.01
CA GLY A 40 9.97 3.37 -10.44
C GLY A 40 9.93 4.64 -9.63
N GLU A 41 10.01 4.55 -8.30
CA GLU A 41 10.11 5.72 -7.44
C GLU A 41 11.52 6.29 -7.58
N ARG A 42 11.69 7.09 -8.63
CA ARG A 42 12.85 7.92 -8.87
C ARG A 42 12.45 9.35 -8.53
N GLY A 43 13.26 10.02 -7.73
CA GLY A 43 13.01 11.40 -7.37
C GLY A 43 13.43 11.72 -5.93
N ARG A 44 13.04 12.91 -5.52
CA ARG A 44 13.29 13.44 -4.18
C ARG A 44 11.96 13.63 -3.43
N LEU A 45 12.01 13.65 -2.10
CA LEU A 45 10.84 13.97 -1.28
C LEU A 45 10.30 15.38 -1.58
N GLY A 46 11.14 16.30 -2.07
CA GLY A 46 10.73 17.63 -2.54
C GLY A 46 9.72 17.65 -3.69
N HIS A 47 9.46 16.52 -4.37
CA HIS A 47 8.33 16.43 -5.30
C HIS A 47 6.96 16.41 -4.62
N PHE A 48 6.94 16.28 -3.30
CA PHE A 48 5.73 16.29 -2.49
C PHE A 48 5.71 17.55 -1.64
N GLU A 49 4.56 18.19 -1.59
CA GLU A 49 4.34 19.37 -0.76
C GLU A 49 3.66 18.94 0.54
N PRO A 50 4.27 19.19 1.72
CA PRO A 50 3.63 18.93 2.99
C PRO A 50 2.32 19.69 3.13
N ILE A 51 1.31 19.02 3.67
CA ILE A 51 0.02 19.62 4.02
C ILE A 51 -0.33 19.29 5.48
N PRO A 52 -1.16 20.10 6.14
CA PRO A 52 -1.72 19.75 7.44
C PRO A 52 -2.60 18.49 7.36
N GLU A 53 -2.71 17.76 8.48
CA GLU A 53 -3.57 16.58 8.58
C GLU A 53 -5.05 16.94 8.35
N GLU A 54 -5.45 18.11 8.82
CA GLU A 54 -6.81 18.64 8.69
C GLU A 54 -7.17 18.89 7.23
N ALA A 55 -6.24 19.43 6.43
CA ALA A 55 -6.45 19.64 5.00
C ALA A 55 -6.54 18.31 4.24
N ALA A 56 -5.76 17.31 4.64
CA ALA A 56 -5.87 15.96 4.10
C ALA A 56 -7.23 15.33 4.45
N ALA A 57 -7.68 15.47 5.70
CA ALA A 57 -8.96 14.95 6.18
C ALA A 57 -10.15 15.62 5.48
N GLU A 58 -10.10 16.95 5.33
CA GLU A 58 -11.11 17.74 4.64
C GLU A 58 -11.28 17.27 3.19
N TRP A 59 -10.16 17.11 2.47
CA TRP A 59 -10.22 16.63 1.09
C TRP A 59 -10.73 15.19 0.99
N LEU A 60 -10.29 14.29 1.89
CA LEU A 60 -10.74 12.89 1.89
C LEU A 60 -12.22 12.74 2.28
N GLY A 61 -12.75 13.63 3.11
CA GLY A 61 -14.07 13.52 3.75
C GLY A 61 -14.08 12.61 4.98
N PHE A 62 -12.91 12.15 5.43
CA PHE A 62 -12.71 11.30 6.62
C PHE A 62 -11.26 11.43 7.09
N ALA A 63 -10.95 10.94 8.29
CA ALA A 63 -9.58 10.97 8.79
C ALA A 63 -8.64 10.14 7.88
N PRO A 64 -7.46 10.65 7.49
CA PRO A 64 -6.55 9.87 6.67
C PRO A 64 -6.14 8.57 7.40
N PRO A 65 -6.02 7.42 6.71
CA PRO A 65 -5.53 6.20 7.32
C PRO A 65 -4.08 6.37 7.74
N THR A 66 -3.73 5.75 8.87
CA THR A 66 -2.39 5.89 9.46
C THR A 66 -1.78 4.54 9.84
N LEU A 67 -0.48 4.55 10.14
CA LEU A 67 0.30 3.40 10.60
C LEU A 67 0.82 3.68 12.03
N PRO A 68 0.00 3.52 13.07
CA PRO A 68 0.39 3.75 14.46
C PRO A 68 1.61 2.93 14.89
N SER A 69 1.75 1.69 14.41
CA SER A 69 2.89 0.83 14.75
C SER A 69 4.25 1.46 14.37
N LEU A 70 4.31 2.17 13.23
CA LEU A 70 5.51 2.90 12.82
C LEU A 70 5.76 4.12 13.69
N SER A 71 4.70 4.88 13.99
CA SER A 71 4.81 6.07 14.85
C SER A 71 5.30 5.69 16.25
N GLY A 72 4.77 4.60 16.82
CA GLY A 72 5.23 4.02 18.09
C GLY A 72 6.66 3.49 18.04
N SER A 73 7.18 3.21 16.84
CA SER A 73 8.58 2.81 16.60
C SER A 73 9.52 4.00 16.32
N GLY A 74 9.05 5.24 16.53
CA GLY A 74 9.85 6.46 16.38
C GLY A 74 9.88 7.05 14.96
N PHE A 75 9.07 6.55 14.04
CA PHE A 75 8.92 7.17 12.71
C PHE A 75 8.12 8.46 12.82
N ARG A 76 8.50 9.46 12.03
CA ARG A 76 7.79 10.74 11.94
C ARG A 76 6.79 10.71 10.79
N ARG A 77 5.53 10.96 11.11
CA ARG A 77 4.44 11.02 10.14
C ARG A 77 4.38 12.40 9.47
N HIS A 78 4.20 12.41 8.15
CA HIS A 78 3.98 13.62 7.35
C HIS A 78 2.85 13.39 6.34
N PHE A 79 1.92 14.34 6.24
CA PHE A 79 0.93 14.37 5.17
C PHE A 79 1.44 15.23 4.03
N ALA A 80 1.19 14.80 2.80
CA ALA A 80 1.61 15.54 1.63
C ALA A 80 0.68 15.31 0.43
N ARG A 81 0.79 16.20 -0.54
CA ARG A 81 0.23 16.06 -1.88
C ARG A 81 1.36 16.01 -2.91
N GLN A 82 1.04 15.64 -4.15
CA GLN A 82 1.99 15.82 -5.25
C GLN A 82 2.23 17.32 -5.48
N GLY A 83 3.50 17.73 -5.48
CA GLY A 83 3.88 19.13 -5.67
C GLY A 83 3.54 19.65 -7.07
N GLY A 84 3.22 20.94 -7.15
CA GLY A 84 2.76 21.60 -8.38
C GLY A 84 1.38 21.14 -8.86
N ARG A 85 0.61 20.44 -8.03
CA ARG A 85 -0.76 20.00 -8.33
C ARG A 85 -1.70 20.28 -7.16
N ASP A 86 -2.72 21.09 -7.41
CA ASP A 86 -3.83 21.24 -6.48
C ASP A 86 -4.65 19.95 -6.38
N LEU A 87 -5.12 19.68 -5.16
CA LEU A 87 -6.07 18.61 -4.94
C LEU A 87 -7.39 19.06 -5.55
N VAL A 88 -7.68 18.54 -6.74
CA VAL A 88 -8.97 18.74 -7.42
C VAL A 88 -10.09 18.27 -6.47
N ALA A 89 -11.18 19.02 -6.41
CA ALA A 89 -12.31 18.64 -5.57
C ALA A 89 -12.81 17.25 -5.99
N ARG A 90 -13.14 16.39 -5.00
CA ARG A 90 -13.49 14.98 -5.27
C ARG A 90 -14.64 14.83 -6.27
N ALA A 91 -15.63 15.72 -6.19
CA ALA A 91 -16.80 15.74 -7.07
C ALA A 91 -16.44 15.99 -8.55
N ASP A 92 -15.30 16.61 -8.80
CA ASP A 92 -14.85 17.00 -10.14
C ASP A 92 -13.90 15.97 -10.78
N LEU A 93 -13.52 14.90 -10.06
CA LEU A 93 -12.61 13.88 -10.58
C LEU A 93 -13.30 13.02 -11.65
N THR A 94 -12.82 13.13 -12.88
CA THR A 94 -13.28 12.31 -14.00
C THR A 94 -12.46 11.02 -14.14
N ARG A 95 -12.97 10.07 -14.93
CA ARG A 95 -12.29 8.79 -15.19
C ARG A 95 -10.95 9.01 -15.87
N GLY A 96 -9.85 8.65 -15.20
CA GLY A 96 -8.50 8.81 -15.71
C GLY A 96 -7.76 10.01 -15.11
N GLU A 97 -8.48 10.90 -14.43
CA GLU A 97 -7.86 11.86 -13.52
C GLU A 97 -7.49 11.17 -12.21
N SER A 98 -6.48 11.71 -11.53
CA SER A 98 -6.07 11.17 -10.24
C SER A 98 -5.57 12.27 -9.33
N ALA A 99 -6.17 12.35 -8.16
CA ALA A 99 -5.66 13.10 -7.03
C ALA A 99 -5.33 12.13 -5.90
N ALA A 100 -4.27 12.41 -5.16
CA ALA A 100 -3.82 11.55 -4.08
C ALA A 100 -3.33 12.35 -2.87
N VAL A 101 -3.74 11.88 -1.70
CA VAL A 101 -3.14 12.24 -0.42
C VAL A 101 -2.11 11.18 -0.08
N TYR A 102 -0.92 11.62 0.31
CA TYR A 102 0.19 10.79 0.73
C TYR A 102 0.41 10.95 2.23
N VAL A 103 0.69 9.83 2.91
CA VAL A 103 1.11 9.81 4.32
C VAL A 103 2.45 9.09 4.39
N PHE A 104 3.49 9.85 4.69
CA PHE A 104 4.86 9.37 4.81
C PHE A 104 5.22 9.09 6.25
N TYR A 105 6.03 8.05 6.46
CA TYR A 105 6.63 7.68 7.74
C TYR A 105 8.13 7.69 7.55
N LEU A 106 8.77 8.79 7.95
CA LEU A 106 10.22 8.97 7.87
C LEU A 106 10.90 8.32 9.08
N PRO A 107 12.00 7.57 8.89
CA PRO A 107 12.84 7.13 9.99
C PRO A 107 13.33 8.30 10.85
N ALA A 108 13.56 8.09 12.14
CA ALA A 108 13.87 9.16 13.11
C ALA A 108 15.09 10.03 12.75
N GLY A 109 16.07 9.47 12.02
CA GLY A 109 17.28 10.18 11.57
C GLY A 109 17.12 10.92 10.23
N SER A 110 16.01 10.72 9.52
CA SER A 110 15.78 11.32 8.21
C SER A 110 14.97 12.62 8.37
N ALA A 111 15.22 13.59 7.49
CA ALA A 111 14.49 14.86 7.45
C ALA A 111 13.75 15.03 6.12
N TRP A 112 12.56 15.62 6.20
CA TRP A 112 11.84 16.09 5.03
C TRP A 112 12.57 17.31 4.44
N ARG A 113 13.36 17.10 3.39
CA ARG A 113 14.09 18.15 2.67
C ARG A 113 13.91 17.94 1.18
N GLU A 114 14.01 19.03 0.43
CA GLU A 114 13.84 19.00 -1.03
C GLU A 114 14.85 18.07 -1.70
N GLU A 115 16.07 17.98 -1.16
CA GLU A 115 17.15 17.16 -1.69
C GLU A 115 17.09 15.69 -1.25
N THR A 116 16.30 15.37 -0.23
CA THR A 116 16.22 14.02 0.32
C THR A 116 15.75 13.04 -0.74
N ARG A 117 16.61 12.08 -1.10
CA ARG A 117 16.31 11.12 -2.16
C ARG A 117 15.44 9.99 -1.63
N PHE A 118 14.44 9.65 -2.45
CA PHE A 118 13.49 8.60 -2.13
C PHE A 118 14.17 7.25 -1.88
N ALA A 119 15.06 6.86 -2.80
CA ALA A 119 15.74 5.58 -2.78
C ALA A 119 16.69 5.42 -1.57
N GLU A 120 17.28 6.50 -1.07
CA GLU A 120 18.18 6.48 0.08
C GLU A 120 17.39 6.31 1.37
N THR A 121 16.39 7.18 1.60
CA THR A 121 15.48 7.11 2.76
C THR A 121 14.73 5.77 2.83
N ARG A 122 14.44 5.17 1.68
CA ARG A 122 13.83 3.84 1.59
C ARG A 122 14.73 2.71 2.09
N ARG A 123 16.05 2.79 1.88
CA ARG A 123 16.99 1.82 2.47
C ARG A 123 17.03 1.94 4.00
N GLU A 124 16.70 3.10 4.52
CA GLU A 124 16.55 3.36 5.96
C GLU A 124 15.16 2.95 6.49
N GLY A 125 14.29 2.43 5.64
CA GLY A 125 12.97 1.91 6.02
C GLY A 125 11.81 2.88 5.83
N LEU A 126 11.94 3.94 5.02
CA LEU A 126 10.80 4.78 4.63
C LEU A 126 9.61 3.90 4.21
N THR A 127 8.48 4.19 4.82
CA THR A 127 7.19 3.65 4.43
C THR A 127 6.25 4.81 4.15
N PHE A 128 5.44 4.70 3.12
CA PHE A 128 4.42 5.68 2.85
C PHE A 128 3.19 4.99 2.28
N LEU A 129 2.04 5.63 2.46
CA LEU A 129 0.80 5.20 1.87
C LEU A 129 0.18 6.35 1.08
N TRP A 130 -0.59 6.02 0.06
CA TRP A 130 -1.40 7.01 -0.62
C TRP A 130 -2.81 6.49 -0.85
N LEU A 131 -3.75 7.44 -0.87
CA LEU A 131 -5.14 7.23 -1.23
C LEU A 131 -5.38 7.95 -2.54
N ARG A 132 -5.63 7.21 -3.61
CA ARG A 132 -5.84 7.77 -4.95
C ARG A 132 -7.30 7.61 -5.37
N ALA A 133 -7.96 8.73 -5.66
CA ALA A 133 -9.31 8.76 -6.24
C ALA A 133 -9.26 8.94 -7.77
N GLY A 134 -10.34 8.61 -8.48
CA GLY A 134 -10.54 8.87 -9.92
C GLY A 134 -9.84 7.89 -10.90
N TYR A 135 -9.00 6.97 -10.40
CA TYR A 135 -8.13 6.15 -11.24
C TYR A 135 -8.52 4.67 -11.26
N GLY A 136 -8.76 4.11 -12.46
CA GLY A 136 -8.61 2.69 -12.83
C GLY A 136 -9.34 1.63 -12.00
N VAL A 137 -9.23 0.37 -12.41
CA VAL A 137 -9.66 -0.78 -11.57
C VAL A 137 -8.66 -0.93 -10.42
N PRO A 138 -9.11 -1.08 -9.16
CA PRO A 138 -8.21 -1.37 -8.05
C PRO A 138 -7.45 -2.66 -8.28
N TRP A 139 -6.16 -2.70 -7.96
CA TRP A 139 -5.48 -3.97 -7.73
C TRP A 139 -5.58 -4.28 -6.21
N PRO A 140 -6.01 -5.48 -5.80
CA PRO A 140 -6.02 -6.75 -6.56
C PRO A 140 -7.36 -7.14 -7.22
N GLU A 141 -8.25 -6.21 -7.57
CA GLU A 141 -9.56 -6.50 -8.20
C GLU A 141 -9.51 -6.67 -9.74
N GLU A 142 -8.33 -6.60 -10.37
CA GLU A 142 -8.17 -6.94 -11.79
C GLU A 142 -8.37 -8.45 -12.00
N GLU A 143 -9.54 -8.79 -12.55
CA GLU A 143 -9.97 -10.08 -13.12
C GLU A 143 -10.60 -11.11 -12.16
N GLY A 144 -11.91 -10.92 -11.90
CA GLY A 144 -12.90 -11.93 -12.27
C GLY A 144 -12.92 -13.25 -11.50
N GLY A 145 -13.27 -13.20 -10.22
CA GLY A 145 -13.78 -14.38 -9.52
C GLY A 145 -14.67 -13.97 -8.35
N PRO A 146 -15.81 -14.64 -8.10
CA PRO A 146 -16.58 -14.40 -6.89
C PRO A 146 -15.68 -14.58 -5.68
N VAL A 147 -15.93 -13.80 -4.62
CA VAL A 147 -15.35 -14.06 -3.31
C VAL A 147 -15.96 -15.36 -2.80
N GLY A 148 -15.43 -16.49 -3.27
CA GLY A 148 -15.69 -17.80 -2.71
C GLY A 148 -15.16 -17.77 -1.28
N VAL A 149 -16.04 -18.08 -0.33
CA VAL A 149 -15.84 -17.95 1.12
C VAL A 149 -14.67 -18.80 1.67
N GLU A 150 -13.96 -19.54 0.80
CA GLU A 150 -12.91 -20.49 1.17
C GLU A 150 -11.52 -20.24 0.55
N GLU A 151 -11.36 -19.27 -0.37
CA GLU A 151 -10.07 -18.96 -1.00
C GLU A 151 -9.56 -17.59 -0.56
N THR A 152 -8.63 -17.60 0.37
CA THR A 152 -8.23 -16.43 1.16
C THR A 152 -6.79 -16.00 0.89
N ALA A 153 -6.01 -16.79 0.16
CA ALA A 153 -4.70 -16.40 -0.32
C ALA A 153 -4.34 -17.06 -1.67
N THR A 154 -3.95 -16.23 -2.64
CA THR A 154 -3.58 -16.68 -3.99
C THR A 154 -2.23 -16.12 -4.36
N ILE A 155 -1.29 -17.00 -4.72
CA ILE A 155 -0.01 -16.60 -5.30
C ILE A 155 -0.19 -16.58 -6.81
N GLY A 156 -0.14 -15.39 -7.40
CA GLY A 156 -0.22 -15.22 -8.85
C GLY A 156 1.09 -14.70 -9.42
N ARG A 157 1.19 -14.77 -10.75
CA ARG A 157 2.30 -14.20 -11.50
C ARG A 157 1.78 -13.32 -12.62
N ASP A 158 2.30 -12.09 -12.66
CA ASP A 158 2.11 -11.17 -13.78
C ASP A 158 3.47 -10.90 -14.47
N PRO A 159 3.62 -11.14 -15.79
CA PRO A 159 4.86 -10.86 -16.51
C PRO A 159 5.32 -9.38 -16.45
N ALA A 160 4.39 -8.43 -16.28
CA ALA A 160 4.71 -7.01 -16.17
C ALA A 160 5.07 -6.60 -14.73
N SER A 161 4.42 -7.22 -13.73
CA SER A 161 4.39 -6.78 -12.33
C SER A 161 4.94 -7.81 -11.35
N GLY A 162 5.54 -8.90 -11.84
CA GLY A 162 6.21 -9.93 -11.03
C GLY A 162 5.26 -10.87 -10.29
N ASP A 163 5.84 -11.63 -9.35
CA ASP A 163 5.06 -12.50 -8.46
C ASP A 163 4.30 -11.64 -7.43
N PHE A 164 3.07 -12.04 -7.14
CA PHE A 164 2.22 -11.37 -6.17
C PHE A 164 1.46 -12.39 -5.31
N LEU A 165 0.99 -11.93 -4.16
CA LEU A 165 0.15 -12.67 -3.25
C LEU A 165 -1.08 -11.82 -2.95
N THR A 166 -2.28 -12.34 -3.11
CA THR A 166 -3.47 -11.76 -2.49
C THR A 166 -3.70 -12.45 -1.16
N LEU A 167 -4.15 -11.71 -0.15
CA LEU A 167 -4.54 -12.23 1.15
C LEU A 167 -5.75 -11.47 1.68
N THR A 168 -6.45 -12.04 2.66
CA THR A 168 -7.59 -11.35 3.31
C THR A 168 -7.17 -10.89 4.70
N VAL A 169 -7.26 -9.57 4.97
CA VAL A 169 -7.10 -8.98 6.30
C VAL A 169 -8.47 -8.55 6.79
N SER A 170 -8.94 -9.15 7.88
CA SER A 170 -10.33 -9.06 8.32
C SER A 170 -11.32 -9.41 7.20
N SER A 171 -12.03 -8.44 6.61
CA SER A 171 -12.92 -8.68 5.46
C SER A 171 -12.35 -8.17 4.13
N THR A 172 -11.19 -7.53 4.15
CA THR A 172 -10.64 -6.81 3.00
C THR A 172 -9.60 -7.64 2.27
N ARG A 173 -9.73 -7.75 0.96
CA ARG A 173 -8.71 -8.36 0.10
C ARG A 173 -7.56 -7.38 -0.13
N VAL A 174 -6.35 -7.81 0.19
CA VAL A 174 -5.13 -7.04 0.08
C VAL A 174 -4.19 -7.76 -0.88
N GLY A 175 -3.69 -7.02 -1.87
CA GLY A 175 -2.61 -7.49 -2.71
C GLY A 175 -1.26 -7.14 -2.07
N VAL A 176 -0.32 -8.09 -2.14
CA VAL A 176 1.07 -7.99 -1.67
C VAL A 176 2.02 -8.28 -2.83
N GLN A 177 2.97 -7.39 -3.06
CA GLN A 177 4.04 -7.57 -4.05
C GLN A 177 5.36 -7.19 -3.43
N TYR A 178 6.44 -7.88 -3.83
CA TYR A 178 7.80 -7.51 -3.44
C TYR A 178 8.68 -7.36 -4.65
N GLN A 179 9.24 -6.17 -4.82
CA GLN A 179 10.12 -5.89 -5.95
C GLN A 179 11.21 -4.90 -5.59
N ARG A 180 12.43 -5.22 -6.03
CA ARG A 180 13.60 -4.33 -5.90
C ARG A 180 13.84 -3.84 -4.46
N GLY A 181 13.49 -4.64 -3.45
CA GLY A 181 13.61 -4.23 -2.05
C GLY A 181 12.49 -3.32 -1.53
N VAL A 182 11.27 -3.41 -2.08
CA VAL A 182 10.06 -2.78 -1.51
C VAL A 182 8.92 -3.75 -1.54
N THR A 183 8.18 -3.75 -0.45
CA THR A 183 6.86 -4.34 -0.40
C THR A 183 5.80 -3.31 -0.73
N ARG A 184 5.00 -3.61 -1.76
CA ARG A 184 3.75 -2.93 -2.07
C ARG A 184 2.60 -3.70 -1.45
N LEU A 185 1.74 -3.00 -0.72
CA LEU A 185 0.44 -3.50 -0.27
C LEU A 185 -0.64 -2.64 -0.92
N ALA A 186 -1.74 -3.21 -1.39
CA ALA A 186 -2.84 -2.41 -1.94
C ALA A 186 -4.21 -3.04 -1.70
N TRP A 187 -5.21 -2.19 -1.56
CA TRP A 187 -6.61 -2.57 -1.42
C TRP A 187 -7.51 -1.41 -1.87
N SER A 188 -8.79 -1.72 -2.04
CA SER A 188 -9.85 -0.75 -2.30
C SER A 188 -10.44 -0.28 -0.98
N TYR A 189 -10.61 1.01 -0.80
CA TYR A 189 -11.38 1.58 0.30
C TYR A 189 -12.59 2.35 -0.27
N ARG A 190 -13.79 1.92 0.12
CA ARG A 190 -15.04 2.59 -0.25
C ARG A 190 -15.51 3.46 0.91
N SER A 191 -15.56 4.76 0.68
CA SER A 191 -16.25 5.71 1.54
C SER A 191 -17.70 5.89 1.07
N GLN A 192 -18.49 6.70 1.78
CA GLN A 192 -19.86 7.02 1.35
C GLN A 192 -19.89 7.76 0.00
N ASP A 193 -18.89 8.61 -0.26
CA ASP A 193 -18.91 9.53 -1.41
C ASP A 193 -17.98 9.08 -2.56
N ALA A 194 -16.99 8.23 -2.27
CA ALA A 194 -15.93 7.91 -3.24
C ALA A 194 -15.23 6.57 -2.95
N ASP A 195 -14.74 5.94 -4.03
CA ASP A 195 -13.85 4.79 -4.00
C ASP A 195 -12.39 5.24 -4.12
N PHE A 196 -11.53 4.68 -3.26
CA PHE A 196 -10.10 4.97 -3.19
C PHE A 196 -9.28 3.73 -3.43
N ASN A 197 -8.26 3.89 -4.26
CA ASN A 197 -7.15 2.95 -4.34
C ASN A 197 -6.14 3.29 -3.26
N VAL A 198 -6.05 2.45 -2.24
CA VAL A 198 -5.06 2.60 -1.18
C VAL A 198 -3.84 1.77 -1.53
N THR A 199 -2.65 2.36 -1.42
CA THR A 199 -1.40 1.63 -1.62
C THR A 199 -0.40 2.05 -0.56
N VAL A 200 0.23 1.06 0.08
CA VAL A 200 1.37 1.23 0.97
C VAL A 200 2.62 0.74 0.25
N MET A 201 3.66 1.54 0.30
CA MET A 201 5.00 1.20 -0.18
C MET A 201 5.94 1.23 0.99
N SER A 202 6.55 0.09 1.29
CA SER A 202 7.32 -0.15 2.50
C SER A 202 8.71 -0.67 2.15
N GLY A 203 9.75 -0.01 2.67
CA GLY A 203 11.13 -0.49 2.61
C GLY A 203 11.39 -1.75 3.46
N ARG A 204 10.38 -2.25 4.20
CA ARG A 204 10.47 -3.45 5.04
C ARG A 204 10.28 -4.71 4.19
N SER A 205 10.60 -5.87 4.77
CA SER A 205 10.33 -7.17 4.14
C SER A 205 8.81 -7.39 3.94
N PRO A 206 8.41 -8.33 3.06
CA PRO A 206 6.99 -8.64 2.86
C PRO A 206 6.28 -9.03 4.14
N ARG A 207 6.91 -9.91 4.93
CA ARG A 207 6.36 -10.35 6.21
C ARG A 207 6.17 -9.18 7.18
N ALA A 208 7.21 -8.38 7.39
CA ALA A 208 7.14 -7.25 8.31
C ALA A 208 6.12 -6.19 7.86
N SER A 209 5.90 -6.05 6.56
CA SER A 209 4.90 -5.13 6.00
C SER A 209 3.46 -5.66 6.18
N VAL A 210 3.23 -6.96 6.00
CA VAL A 210 1.93 -7.59 6.28
C VAL A 210 1.62 -7.58 7.78
N GLU A 211 2.61 -7.87 8.63
CA GLU A 211 2.44 -7.81 10.09
C GLU A 211 2.06 -6.40 10.56
N MET A 212 2.72 -5.37 10.01
CA MET A 212 2.36 -3.96 10.23
C MET A 212 0.92 -3.68 9.80
N LEU A 213 0.51 -4.15 8.62
CA LEU A 213 -0.85 -3.98 8.11
C LEU A 213 -1.90 -4.62 9.02
N VAL A 214 -1.66 -5.84 9.51
CA VAL A 214 -2.56 -6.58 10.40
C VAL A 214 -2.65 -5.91 11.78
N SER A 215 -1.53 -5.41 12.31
CA SER A 215 -1.47 -4.65 13.55
C SER A 215 -2.31 -3.37 13.46
N ASP A 216 -2.18 -2.64 12.37
CA ASP A 216 -2.77 -1.31 12.19
C ASP A 216 -4.12 -1.33 11.46
N ARG A 217 -4.72 -2.52 11.25
CA ARG A 217 -5.92 -2.73 10.42
C ARG A 217 -7.08 -1.78 10.71
N GLY A 218 -7.32 -1.45 11.98
CA GLY A 218 -8.38 -0.51 12.38
C GLY A 218 -8.09 0.94 11.95
N ALA A 219 -6.84 1.37 12.02
CA ALA A 219 -6.41 2.70 11.55
C ALA A 219 -6.30 2.79 10.01
N LEU A 220 -6.37 1.65 9.33
CA LEU A 220 -6.30 1.52 7.87
C LEU A 220 -7.68 1.23 7.22
N TYR A 221 -8.74 1.15 8.03
CA TYR A 221 -10.09 0.81 7.59
C TYR A 221 -10.18 -0.55 6.89
N LEU A 222 -9.40 -1.51 7.36
CA LEU A 222 -9.47 -2.92 6.96
C LEU A 222 -10.42 -3.63 7.92
N GLY A 223 -11.69 -3.78 7.54
CA GLY A 223 -12.76 -4.24 8.43
C GLY A 223 -14.03 -4.57 7.68
#